data_AF-A0A7C9DEN3-F1
#
_entry.id   AF-A0A7C9DEN3-F1
#
_cell.length_a   1.000
_cell.length_b   1.000
_cell.length_c   1.000
_cell.angle_alpha   90.00
_cell.angle_beta   90.00
_cell.angle_gamma   90.00
#
_symmetry.space_group_name_H-M   'P 1'
#
loop_
_entity.id
_entity.type
_entity.pdbx_description
1 polymer ?
#
loop_
_entity_poly.entity_id
_entity_poly.type
_entity_poly.pdbx_seq_one_letter_code
_entity_poly.pdbx_strand_id
1 'polypeptide(L)'
;EDAAWKFVKEKGINMLTINPAMVIGPLLQPTLNTSAAAIAKLFGAETFPNATLGWVNVKDVAMAHILAFEVPLAKGRYCLVERTAHYSEVVKTLKKVYPDAALPDKCADDKPFVPTYQVSKEKTKSLGIDYIPLEQSLKETVDSLKEKGFVKF
;
A
#
# COMPACT_ATOMS: atom_id res chain seq x y z
N GLU A 1 1.88 15.22 -11.19
CA GLU A 1 1.90 16.28 -10.15
C GLU A 1 2.40 17.63 -10.67
N ASP A 2 3.07 17.69 -11.82
CA ASP A 2 3.69 18.91 -12.35
C ASP A 2 2.74 20.10 -12.52
N ALA A 3 1.49 19.85 -12.92
CA ALA A 3 0.47 20.88 -13.01
C ALA A 3 0.18 21.55 -11.66
N ALA A 4 0.10 20.77 -10.58
CA ALA A 4 -0.13 21.31 -9.23
C ALA A 4 1.08 22.13 -8.77
N TRP A 5 2.30 21.62 -8.95
CA TRP A 5 3.53 22.34 -8.60
C TRP A 5 3.70 23.65 -9.36
N LYS A 6 3.35 23.66 -10.67
CA LYS A 6 3.34 24.89 -11.47
C LYS A 6 2.34 25.90 -10.91
N PHE A 7 1.10 25.46 -10.66
CA PHE A 7 0.04 26.33 -10.17
C PHE A 7 0.37 26.97 -8.81
N VAL A 8 0.82 26.17 -7.83
CA VAL A 8 1.11 26.70 -6.48
C VAL A 8 2.30 27.65 -6.47
N LYS A 9 3.30 27.43 -7.33
CA LYS A 9 4.42 28.34 -7.52
C LYS A 9 3.95 29.69 -8.10
N GLU A 10 3.08 29.67 -9.10
CA GLU A 10 2.51 30.88 -9.71
C GLU A 10 1.59 31.64 -8.75
N LYS A 11 0.92 30.93 -7.83
CA LYS A 11 -0.04 31.51 -6.87
C LYS A 11 0.54 31.81 -5.49
N GLY A 12 1.81 31.50 -5.24
CA GLY A 12 2.43 31.68 -3.92
C GLY A 12 1.80 30.82 -2.82
N ILE A 13 1.24 29.67 -3.18
CA ILE A 13 0.61 28.73 -2.23
C ILE A 13 1.69 27.77 -1.70
N ASN A 14 1.75 27.60 -0.38
CA ASN A 14 2.61 26.58 0.21
C ASN A 14 1.98 25.20 0.02
N MET A 15 2.71 24.28 -0.61
CA MET A 15 2.25 22.93 -0.91
C MET A 15 3.36 21.90 -0.67
N LEU A 16 2.94 20.74 -0.23
CA LEU A 16 3.73 19.51 -0.21
C LEU A 16 2.88 18.36 -0.78
N THR A 17 3.52 17.24 -1.07
CA THR A 17 2.85 16.06 -1.63
C THR A 17 3.28 14.80 -0.90
N ILE A 18 2.30 13.95 -0.60
CA ILE A 18 2.51 12.58 -0.12
C ILE A 18 2.29 11.65 -1.31
N ASN A 19 3.26 10.80 -1.60
CA ASN A 19 3.29 9.92 -2.77
C ASN A 19 3.24 8.45 -2.31
N PRO A 20 2.05 7.93 -1.97
CA PRO A 20 1.90 6.54 -1.60
C PRO A 20 1.94 5.61 -2.84
N ALA A 21 2.26 4.35 -2.60
CA ALA A 21 2.08 3.28 -3.59
C ALA A 21 0.72 2.58 -3.40
N MET A 22 0.67 1.25 -3.32
CA MET A 22 -0.56 0.52 -3.04
C MET A 22 -0.98 0.72 -1.57
N VAL A 23 -2.13 1.34 -1.38
CA VAL A 23 -2.65 1.65 -0.04
C VAL A 23 -3.64 0.59 0.39
N ILE A 24 -3.26 -0.18 1.41
CA ILE A 24 -4.06 -1.26 2.00
C ILE A 24 -4.26 -1.00 3.50
N GLY A 25 -5.01 -1.86 4.17
CA GLY A 25 -5.38 -1.72 5.58
C GLY A 25 -6.90 -1.81 5.77
N PRO A 26 -7.41 -1.41 6.94
CA PRO A 26 -8.82 -1.54 7.25
C PRO A 26 -9.68 -0.62 6.39
N LEU A 27 -10.87 -1.09 6.05
CA LEU A 27 -11.81 -0.39 5.19
C LEU A 27 -12.85 0.35 6.05
N LEU A 28 -12.95 1.67 5.88
CA LEU A 28 -14.04 2.44 6.49
C LEU A 28 -15.29 2.41 5.60
N GLN A 29 -15.12 2.67 4.29
CA GLN A 29 -16.23 2.63 3.33
C GLN A 29 -16.66 1.19 2.96
N PRO A 30 -17.90 0.99 2.46
CA PRO A 30 -18.38 -0.33 2.01
C PRO A 30 -17.98 -0.64 0.55
N THR A 31 -16.93 -0.02 0.02
CA THR A 31 -16.45 -0.23 -1.35
C THR A 31 -14.93 -0.39 -1.37
N LEU A 32 -14.41 -1.04 -2.42
CA LEU A 32 -12.98 -1.31 -2.55
C LEU A 32 -12.30 -0.25 -3.42
N ASN A 33 -11.12 0.20 -3.01
CA ASN A 33 -10.16 0.81 -3.92
C ASN A 33 -9.43 -0.29 -4.73
N THR A 34 -8.63 0.11 -5.71
CA THR A 34 -7.83 -0.82 -6.53
C THR A 34 -6.92 -1.72 -5.70
N SER A 35 -6.29 -1.17 -4.66
CA SER A 35 -5.32 -1.91 -3.84
C SER A 35 -5.97 -2.99 -2.97
N ALA A 36 -7.07 -2.69 -2.28
CA ALA A 36 -7.83 -3.69 -1.52
C ALA A 36 -8.49 -4.72 -2.45
N ALA A 37 -8.99 -4.28 -3.62
CA ALA A 37 -9.51 -5.20 -4.64
C ALA A 37 -8.44 -6.17 -5.17
N ALA A 38 -7.18 -5.72 -5.30
CA ALA A 38 -6.08 -6.59 -5.69
C ALA A 38 -5.82 -7.70 -4.65
N ILE A 39 -5.92 -7.39 -3.36
CA ILE A 39 -5.82 -8.40 -2.29
C ILE A 39 -7.04 -9.33 -2.30
N ALA A 40 -8.26 -8.78 -2.40
CA ALA A 40 -9.49 -9.58 -2.44
C ALA A 40 -9.49 -10.60 -3.60
N LYS A 41 -9.00 -10.19 -4.78
CA LYS A 41 -8.90 -11.05 -5.96
C LYS A 41 -7.95 -12.23 -5.82
N LEU A 42 -7.07 -12.26 -4.82
CA LEU A 42 -6.21 -13.43 -4.56
C LEU A 42 -7.01 -14.59 -3.96
N PHE A 43 -8.11 -14.32 -3.27
CA PHE A 43 -8.93 -15.35 -2.63
C PHE A 43 -9.79 -16.07 -3.68
N GLY A 44 -9.53 -17.36 -3.87
CA GLY A 44 -10.15 -18.19 -4.90
C GLY A 44 -9.52 -18.06 -6.29
N ALA A 45 -8.40 -17.35 -6.44
CA ALA A 45 -7.69 -17.28 -7.72
C ALA A 45 -6.80 -18.51 -7.96
N GLU A 46 -6.68 -18.89 -9.24
CA GLU A 46 -5.76 -19.95 -9.68
C GLU A 46 -4.30 -19.48 -9.71
N THR A 47 -4.08 -18.21 -10.06
CA THR A 47 -2.75 -17.61 -10.18
C THR A 47 -2.65 -16.23 -9.53
N PHE A 48 -1.42 -15.83 -9.20
CA PHE A 48 -1.10 -14.44 -8.80
C PHE A 48 -0.28 -13.73 -9.89
N PRO A 49 -0.36 -12.39 -10.03
CA PRO A 49 0.38 -11.66 -11.06
C PRO A 49 1.91 -11.71 -10.87
N ASN A 50 2.66 -11.76 -11.98
CA ASN A 50 4.11 -11.51 -11.96
C ASN A 50 4.36 -10.00 -11.87
N ALA A 51 4.21 -9.44 -10.67
CA ALA A 51 4.37 -8.01 -10.44
C ALA A 51 4.87 -7.70 -9.03
N THR A 52 5.74 -6.69 -8.96
CA THR A 52 6.24 -6.11 -7.72
C THR A 52 5.69 -4.70 -7.57
N LEU A 53 5.06 -4.43 -6.42
CA LEU A 53 4.48 -3.15 -6.09
C LEU A 53 4.99 -2.65 -4.74
N GLY A 54 4.98 -1.34 -4.54
CA GLY A 54 5.14 -0.74 -3.21
C GLY A 54 3.85 -0.85 -2.41
N TRP A 55 3.96 -1.12 -1.11
CA TRP A 55 2.83 -1.28 -0.21
C TRP A 55 2.97 -0.34 1.00
N VAL A 56 1.85 0.18 1.48
CA VAL A 56 1.78 1.03 2.67
C VAL A 56 0.41 0.90 3.33
N ASN A 57 0.36 1.03 4.66
CA ASN A 57 -0.88 1.06 5.41
C ASN A 57 -1.61 2.40 5.25
N VAL A 58 -2.93 2.38 5.12
CA VAL A 58 -3.78 3.58 5.04
C VAL A 58 -3.66 4.49 6.26
N LYS A 59 -3.40 3.93 7.45
CA LYS A 59 -3.16 4.70 8.68
C LYS A 59 -1.87 5.50 8.58
N ASP A 60 -0.80 4.93 8.02
CA ASP A 60 0.47 5.63 7.79
C ASP A 60 0.28 6.75 6.77
N VAL A 61 -0.54 6.54 5.74
CA VAL A 61 -0.90 7.57 4.76
C VAL A 61 -1.62 8.73 5.43
N ALA A 62 -2.64 8.45 6.24
CA ALA A 62 -3.37 9.49 6.96
C ALA A 62 -2.45 10.26 7.91
N MET A 63 -1.64 9.54 8.69
CA MET A 63 -0.69 10.15 9.63
C MET A 63 0.36 11.00 8.91
N ALA A 64 0.88 10.56 7.76
CA ALA A 64 1.83 11.33 6.97
C ALA A 64 1.26 12.65 6.46
N HIS A 65 -0.02 12.69 6.09
CA HIS A 65 -0.65 13.95 5.71
C HIS A 65 -0.78 14.92 6.90
N ILE A 66 -1.18 14.42 8.07
CA ILE A 66 -1.30 15.21 9.30
C ILE A 66 0.07 15.78 9.69
N LEU A 67 1.07 14.91 9.85
CA LEU A 67 2.42 15.33 10.27
C LEU A 67 3.08 16.26 9.26
N ALA A 68 2.91 16.01 7.95
CA ALA A 68 3.46 16.91 6.95
C ALA A 68 2.81 18.30 6.99
N PHE A 69 1.51 18.39 7.32
CA PHE A 69 0.84 19.67 7.49
C PHE A 69 1.27 20.39 8.78
N GLU A 70 1.45 19.66 9.87
CA GLU A 70 1.76 20.23 11.19
C GLU A 70 3.24 20.61 11.36
N VAL A 71 4.16 19.90 10.71
CA VAL A 71 5.61 20.17 10.80
C VAL A 71 5.96 21.38 9.93
N PRO A 72 6.34 22.55 10.50
CA PRO A 72 6.51 23.78 9.71
C PRO A 72 7.64 23.73 8.67
N LEU A 73 8.61 22.83 8.87
CA LEU A 73 9.75 22.63 7.96
C LEU A 73 9.48 21.60 6.85
N ALA A 74 8.32 20.94 6.86
CA ALA A 74 7.96 19.96 5.85
C ALA A 74 7.77 20.64 4.49
N LYS A 75 8.40 20.09 3.45
CA LYS A 75 8.36 20.66 2.10
C LYS A 75 8.65 19.66 1.00
N GLY A 76 8.14 19.94 -0.20
CA GLY A 76 8.39 19.15 -1.39
C GLY A 76 7.58 17.85 -1.39
N ARG A 77 8.23 16.75 -1.79
CA ARG A 77 7.58 15.47 -2.08
C ARG A 77 8.02 14.38 -1.09
N TYR A 78 7.11 13.51 -0.67
CA TYR A 78 7.35 12.46 0.32
C TYR A 78 6.92 11.11 -0.24
N CYS A 79 7.87 10.26 -0.62
CA CYS A 79 7.57 8.88 -0.97
C CYS A 79 7.11 8.12 0.27
N LEU A 80 5.94 7.51 0.21
CA LEU A 80 5.33 6.83 1.33
C LEU A 80 5.09 5.35 0.98
N VAL A 81 6.11 4.54 1.22
CA VAL A 81 6.14 3.11 0.91
C VAL A 81 6.83 2.41 2.07
N GLU A 82 6.15 1.45 2.70
CA GLU A 82 6.77 0.61 3.73
C GLU A 82 7.75 -0.35 3.07
N ARG A 83 7.33 -1.17 2.12
CA ARG A 83 8.28 -1.93 1.30
C ARG A 83 7.70 -2.26 -0.07
N THR A 84 8.56 -2.66 -0.98
CA THR A 84 8.10 -3.32 -2.21
C THR A 84 8.06 -4.81 -1.98
N ALA A 85 7.01 -5.46 -2.45
CA ALA A 85 6.88 -6.91 -2.42
C ALA A 85 6.31 -7.42 -3.74
N HIS A 86 6.86 -8.54 -4.20
CA HIS A 86 6.27 -9.32 -5.28
C HIS A 86 5.00 -10.01 -4.77
N TYR A 87 4.02 -10.25 -5.66
CA TYR A 87 2.79 -10.95 -5.25
C TYR A 87 3.04 -12.34 -4.66
N SER A 88 4.11 -13.04 -5.03
CA SER A 88 4.47 -14.32 -4.40
C SER A 88 4.75 -14.18 -2.89
N GLU A 89 5.36 -13.09 -2.46
CA GLU A 89 5.60 -12.79 -1.04
C GLU A 89 4.31 -12.41 -0.33
N VAL A 90 3.45 -11.62 -0.99
CA VAL A 90 2.11 -11.27 -0.49
C VAL A 90 1.30 -12.54 -0.24
N VAL A 91 1.20 -13.41 -1.25
CA VAL A 91 0.47 -14.70 -1.15
C VAL A 91 1.08 -15.60 -0.09
N LYS A 92 2.42 -15.72 -0.03
CA LYS A 92 3.10 -16.48 1.02
C LYS A 92 2.76 -15.97 2.42
N THR A 93 2.65 -14.66 2.59
CA THR A 93 2.27 -14.04 3.87
C THR A 93 0.82 -14.34 4.19
N LEU A 94 -0.09 -14.18 3.23
CA LEU A 94 -1.51 -14.50 3.41
C LEU A 94 -1.73 -15.97 3.77
N LYS A 95 -1.02 -16.91 3.14
CA LYS A 95 -1.10 -18.35 3.46
C LYS A 95 -0.65 -18.67 4.90
N LYS A 96 0.32 -17.92 5.44
CA LYS A 96 0.74 -18.09 6.84
C LYS A 96 -0.31 -17.59 7.82
N VAL A 97 -0.99 -16.49 7.49
CA VAL A 97 -1.98 -15.85 8.37
C VAL A 97 -3.34 -16.55 8.25
N TYR A 98 -3.68 -17.06 7.07
CA TYR A 98 -4.97 -17.68 6.74
C TYR A 98 -4.74 -19.04 6.05
N PRO A 99 -4.32 -20.08 6.78
CA PRO A 99 -3.96 -21.38 6.18
C PRO A 99 -5.11 -22.09 5.49
N ASP A 100 -6.35 -21.84 5.92
CA ASP A 100 -7.56 -22.45 5.34
C ASP A 100 -8.11 -21.69 4.12
N ALA A 101 -7.52 -20.53 3.78
CA ALA A 101 -7.97 -19.74 2.64
C ALA A 101 -7.50 -20.33 1.30
N ALA A 102 -8.42 -20.43 0.34
CA ALA A 102 -8.07 -20.76 -1.04
C ALA A 102 -7.25 -19.61 -1.67
N LEU A 103 -5.94 -19.81 -1.79
CA LEU A 103 -4.98 -18.83 -2.33
C LEU A 103 -4.10 -19.48 -3.41
N PRO A 104 -3.75 -18.77 -4.49
CA PRO A 104 -3.00 -19.32 -5.61
C PRO A 104 -1.60 -19.83 -5.22
N ASP A 105 -1.15 -20.92 -5.83
CA ASP A 105 0.23 -21.42 -5.70
C ASP A 105 1.12 -21.05 -6.90
N LYS A 106 0.50 -20.67 -8.02
CA LYS A 106 1.20 -20.45 -9.28
C LYS A 106 1.22 -18.96 -9.67
N CYS A 107 2.33 -18.54 -10.27
CA CYS A 107 2.42 -17.26 -10.96
C CYS A 107 1.59 -17.28 -12.26
N ALA A 108 1.10 -16.13 -12.71
CA ALA A 108 0.32 -15.99 -13.94
C ALA A 108 1.13 -16.26 -15.21
N ASP A 109 2.45 -16.13 -15.15
CA ASP A 109 3.37 -16.51 -16.21
C ASP A 109 4.62 -17.21 -15.65
N ASP A 110 5.40 -17.84 -16.53
CA ASP A 110 6.61 -18.58 -16.20
C ASP A 110 7.89 -17.72 -16.36
N LYS A 111 7.75 -16.39 -16.43
CA LYS A 111 8.91 -15.48 -16.54
C LYS A 111 9.59 -15.34 -15.17
N PRO A 112 10.87 -14.92 -15.13
CA PRO A 112 11.50 -14.51 -13.87
C PRO A 112 10.64 -13.49 -13.14
N PHE A 113 10.57 -13.59 -11.80
CA PHE A 113 9.81 -12.64 -11.00
C PHE A 113 10.35 -11.23 -11.17
N VAL A 114 9.45 -10.26 -11.32
CA VAL A 114 9.82 -8.84 -11.34
C VAL A 114 10.56 -8.51 -10.03
N PRO A 115 11.81 -8.02 -10.10
CA PRO A 115 12.63 -7.81 -8.90
C PRO A 115 12.04 -6.74 -7.98
N THR A 116 12.29 -6.89 -6.69
CA THR A 116 12.03 -5.86 -5.67
C THR A 116 12.98 -4.69 -5.81
N TYR A 117 12.57 -3.52 -5.31
CA TYR A 117 13.39 -2.31 -5.28
C TYR A 117 13.18 -1.57 -3.96
N GLN A 118 14.07 -0.64 -3.63
CA GLN A 118 13.94 0.16 -2.42
C GLN A 118 13.37 1.53 -2.74
N VAL A 119 12.52 2.02 -1.85
CA VAL A 119 12.00 3.39 -1.88
C VAL A 119 12.54 4.10 -0.65
N SER A 120 13.13 5.29 -0.85
CA SER A 120 13.69 6.06 0.27
C SER A 120 12.59 6.43 1.27
N LYS A 121 12.91 6.23 2.55
CA LYS A 121 12.07 6.60 3.70
C LYS A 121 12.64 7.79 4.49
N GLU A 122 13.72 8.40 4.02
CA GLU A 122 14.42 9.43 4.80
C GLU A 122 13.51 10.61 5.15
N LYS A 123 12.74 11.10 4.16
CA LYS A 123 11.81 12.21 4.38
C LYS A 123 10.61 11.84 5.25
N THR A 124 10.12 10.60 5.15
CA THR A 124 8.99 10.16 5.98
C THR A 124 9.43 9.89 7.42
N LYS A 125 10.65 9.38 7.61
CA LYS A 125 11.30 9.33 8.93
C LYS A 125 11.50 10.72 9.54
N SER A 126 11.87 11.74 8.75
CA SER A 126 12.00 13.11 9.28
C SER A 126 10.66 13.73 9.70
N LEU A 127 9.52 13.17 9.27
CA LEU A 127 8.20 13.54 9.79
C LEU A 127 7.83 12.80 11.08
N GLY A 128 8.59 11.75 11.47
CA GLY A 128 8.26 10.87 12.59
C GLY A 128 7.36 9.70 12.22
N ILE A 129 7.28 9.32 10.93
CA ILE A 129 6.52 8.14 10.51
C ILE A 129 7.21 6.87 11.00
N ASP A 130 6.47 6.10 11.79
CA ASP A 130 6.76 4.70 12.09
C ASP A 130 5.79 3.82 11.29
N TYR A 131 6.34 3.01 10.39
CA TYR A 131 5.52 2.29 9.41
C TYR A 131 4.91 1.03 10.00
N ILE A 132 3.63 0.81 9.73
CA ILE A 132 2.97 -0.46 10.03
C ILE A 132 3.49 -1.53 9.05
N PRO A 133 4.02 -2.67 9.54
CA PRO A 133 4.56 -3.71 8.66
C PRO A 133 3.54 -4.25 7.66
N LEU A 134 4.04 -4.67 6.48
CA LEU A 134 3.19 -5.25 5.43
C LEU A 134 2.33 -6.42 5.92
N GLU A 135 2.89 -7.29 6.77
CA GLU A 135 2.19 -8.45 7.33
C GLU A 135 0.94 -8.03 8.12
N GLN A 136 1.07 -7.02 8.99
CA GLN A 136 -0.05 -6.47 9.74
C GLN A 136 -1.05 -5.78 8.81
N SER A 137 -0.57 -5.02 7.83
CA SER A 137 -1.43 -4.32 6.87
C SER A 137 -2.25 -5.29 6.02
N LEU A 138 -1.66 -6.39 5.57
CA LEU A 138 -2.35 -7.48 4.85
C LEU A 138 -3.40 -8.14 5.75
N LYS A 139 -3.05 -8.43 7.01
CA LYS A 139 -3.99 -8.99 7.97
C LYS A 139 -5.22 -8.07 8.15
N GLU A 140 -5.00 -6.80 8.47
CA GLU A 140 -6.06 -5.81 8.66
C GLU A 140 -6.95 -5.65 7.41
N THR A 141 -6.35 -5.71 6.22
CA THR A 141 -7.09 -5.66 4.95
C THR A 141 -8.03 -6.86 4.82
N VAL A 142 -7.51 -8.08 5.01
CA VAL A 142 -8.29 -9.30 4.84
C VAL A 142 -9.38 -9.42 5.90
N ASP A 143 -9.09 -9.07 7.15
CA ASP A 143 -10.10 -9.02 8.22
C ASP A 143 -11.25 -8.08 7.84
N SER A 144 -10.94 -6.87 7.35
CA SER A 144 -11.96 -5.93 6.85
C SER A 144 -12.72 -6.45 5.61
N LEU A 145 -12.04 -7.15 4.70
CA LEU A 145 -12.70 -7.77 3.53
C LEU A 145 -13.68 -8.87 3.96
N LYS A 146 -13.32 -9.68 4.97
CA LYS A 146 -14.20 -10.71 5.55
C LYS A 146 -15.40 -10.06 6.24
N GLU A 147 -15.16 -9.09 7.11
CA GLU A 147 -16.20 -8.37 7.85
C GLU A 147 -17.25 -7.74 6.91
N LYS A 148 -16.79 -7.17 5.79
CA LYS A 148 -17.66 -6.55 4.78
C LYS A 148 -18.16 -7.51 3.70
N GLY A 149 -17.87 -8.81 3.82
CA GLY A 149 -18.40 -9.86 2.94
C GLY A 149 -17.82 -9.90 1.52
N PHE A 150 -16.67 -9.25 1.28
CA PHE A 150 -15.97 -9.28 -0.02
C PHE A 150 -15.20 -10.58 -0.27
N VAL A 151 -14.77 -11.26 0.80
CA VAL A 151 -14.13 -12.58 0.72
C VAL A 151 -14.77 -13.51 1.75
N LYS A 152 -14.87 -14.81 1.41
CA LYS A 152 -15.50 -15.83 2.25
C LYS A 152 -14.59 -17.05 2.32
N PHE A 153 -14.13 -17.38 3.52
CA PHE A 153 -13.39 -18.59 3.87
C PHE A 153 -13.35 -18.73 5.40
#